data_AF-A0A8X6G745-F1
#
_entry.id   AF-A0A8X6G745-F1
#
_cell.length_a   1.000
_cell.length_b   1.000
_cell.length_c   1.000
_cell.angle_alpha   90.00
_cell.angle_beta   90.00
_cell.angle_gamma   90.00
#
_symmetry.space_group_name_H-M   'P 1'
#
loop_
_entity.id
_entity.type
_entity.pdbx_description
1 polymer ?
#
loop_
_entity_poly.entity_id
_entity_poly.type
_entity_poly.pdbx_seq_one_letter_code
_entity_poly.pdbx_strand_id
1 'polypeptide(L)'
;MYVTSDVILFADVFQNFRQLFLNFYKLDPCHCYTAPGLVRQACLYMLRVKLELFTDLDIPFFVERGIKSGISMIPHRFSSANNKYLDSYDENKPSKYILYLDVNNLYGWVMSHPLPTHGFEWITEPIDFMEISDESLT
;
A
#
# COMPACT_ATOMS: atom_id res chain seq x y z
N MET A 1 6.85 -33.78 19.54
CA MET A 1 6.90 -32.56 20.36
C MET A 1 6.70 -31.30 19.52
N TYR A 2 7.35 -31.14 18.36
CA TYR A 2 7.16 -29.98 17.46
C TYR A 2 5.71 -29.74 17.01
N VAL A 3 5.05 -30.75 16.43
CA VAL A 3 3.68 -30.61 15.88
C VAL A 3 2.68 -30.12 16.93
N THR A 4 2.76 -30.64 18.16
CA THR A 4 1.85 -30.22 19.24
C THR A 4 2.10 -28.77 19.66
N SER A 5 3.37 -28.36 19.79
CA SER A 5 3.71 -26.98 20.13
C SER A 5 3.30 -26.00 19.03
N ASP A 6 3.53 -26.33 17.77
CA ASP A 6 3.15 -25.48 16.62
C ASP A 6 1.63 -25.26 16.56
N VAL A 7 0.85 -26.33 16.77
CA VAL A 7 -0.62 -26.25 16.79
C VAL A 7 -1.13 -25.39 17.95
N ILE A 8 -0.57 -25.56 19.15
CA ILE A 8 -1.00 -24.80 20.34
C ILE A 8 -0.63 -23.31 20.18
N LEU A 9 0.58 -22.99 19.74
CA LEU A 9 1.01 -21.61 19.51
C LEU A 9 0.16 -20.93 18.44
N PHE A 10 -0.13 -21.62 17.34
CA PHE A 10 -1.00 -21.09 16.30
C PHE A 10 -2.42 -20.84 16.82
N ALA A 11 -2.99 -21.80 17.57
CA ALA A 11 -4.33 -21.68 18.15
C ALA A 11 -4.42 -20.47 19.10
N ASP A 12 -3.43 -20.27 19.96
CA ASP A 12 -3.38 -19.15 20.91
C ASP A 12 -3.35 -17.79 20.17
N VAL A 13 -2.42 -17.64 19.22
CA VAL A 13 -2.31 -16.42 18.40
C VAL A 13 -3.61 -16.15 17.62
N PHE A 14 -4.19 -17.19 17.02
CA PHE A 14 -5.41 -17.04 16.21
C PHE A 14 -6.64 -16.72 17.05
N GLN A 15 -6.78 -17.31 18.25
CA GLN A 15 -7.87 -16.99 19.17
C GLN A 15 -7.80 -15.53 19.63
N ASN A 16 -6.61 -15.05 19.99
CA ASN A 16 -6.42 -13.65 20.34
C ASN A 16 -6.74 -12.71 19.16
N PHE A 17 -6.27 -13.05 17.96
CA PHE A 17 -6.58 -12.31 16.74
C PHE A 17 -8.09 -12.25 16.46
N ARG A 18 -8.79 -13.38 16.56
CA ARG A 18 -10.25 -13.44 16.40
C ARG A 18 -10.98 -12.58 17.43
N GLN A 19 -10.58 -12.65 18.69
CA GLN A 19 -11.19 -11.83 19.75
C GLN A 19 -11.00 -10.33 19.49
N LEU A 20 -9.82 -9.92 19.02
CA LEU A 20 -9.53 -8.54 18.65
C LEU A 20 -10.47 -8.07 17.53
N PHE A 21 -10.59 -8.84 16.45
CA PHE A 21 -11.45 -8.47 15.32
C PHE A 21 -12.94 -8.39 15.68
N LEU A 22 -13.43 -9.34 16.46
CA LEU A 22 -14.80 -9.30 16.97
C LEU A 22 -15.04 -8.09 17.88
N ASN A 23 -14.06 -7.71 18.71
CA ASN A 23 -14.20 -6.58 19.62
C ASN A 23 -14.20 -5.23 18.89
N PHE A 24 -13.21 -4.99 18.03
CA PHE A 24 -13.01 -3.69 17.37
C PHE A 24 -13.86 -3.51 16.11
N TYR A 25 -13.91 -4.52 15.24
CA TYR A 25 -14.53 -4.39 13.91
C TYR A 25 -15.88 -5.09 13.79
N LYS A 26 -16.29 -5.87 14.80
CA LYS A 26 -17.51 -6.71 14.78
C LYS A 26 -17.53 -7.71 13.61
N LEU A 27 -16.34 -8.10 13.13
CA LEU A 27 -16.14 -9.06 12.05
C LEU A 27 -15.47 -10.32 12.60
N ASP A 28 -15.86 -11.47 12.09
CA ASP A 28 -15.21 -12.75 12.39
C ASP A 28 -14.21 -13.09 11.28
N PRO A 29 -12.90 -13.19 11.58
CA PRO A 29 -11.91 -13.65 10.63
C PRO A 29 -12.23 -14.99 9.98
N CYS A 30 -12.96 -15.87 10.66
CA CYS A 30 -13.34 -17.18 10.14
C CYS A 30 -14.30 -17.11 8.93
N HIS A 31 -14.90 -15.94 8.66
CA HIS A 31 -15.77 -15.73 7.49
C HIS A 31 -15.02 -15.14 6.29
N CYS A 32 -13.71 -14.99 6.37
CA CYS A 32 -12.86 -14.48 5.30
C CYS A 32 -11.82 -15.53 4.89
N TYR A 33 -11.58 -15.67 3.59
CA TYR A 33 -10.56 -16.59 3.08
C TYR A 33 -9.12 -16.10 3.32
N THR A 34 -8.91 -14.78 3.35
CA THR A 34 -7.58 -14.18 3.43
C THR A 34 -7.57 -12.93 4.30
N ALA A 35 -6.41 -12.59 4.88
CA ALA A 35 -6.24 -11.38 5.69
C ALA A 35 -6.53 -10.08 4.92
N PRO A 36 -6.12 -9.90 3.64
CA PRO A 36 -6.52 -8.72 2.87
C PRO A 36 -8.03 -8.62 2.65
N GLY A 37 -8.72 -9.75 2.43
CA GLY A 37 -10.18 -9.77 2.32
C GLY A 37 -10.87 -9.32 3.60
N LEU A 38 -10.39 -9.80 4.76
CA LEU A 38 -10.85 -9.38 6.08
C LEU A 38 -10.62 -7.89 6.33
N VAL A 39 -9.40 -7.39 6.06
CA VAL A 39 -9.06 -5.97 6.27
C VAL A 39 -9.85 -5.06 5.32
N ARG A 40 -10.10 -5.49 4.08
CA ARG A 40 -10.98 -4.77 3.14
C ARG A 40 -12.41 -4.67 3.68
N GLN A 41 -12.97 -5.76 4.21
CA GLN A 41 -14.29 -5.73 4.84
C GLN A 41 -14.33 -4.80 6.06
N ALA A 42 -13.30 -4.86 6.92
CA ALA A 42 -13.18 -3.98 8.08
C ALA A 42 -13.10 -2.50 7.66
N CYS A 43 -12.31 -2.19 6.63
CA CYS A 43 -12.18 -0.85 6.07
C CYS A 43 -13.53 -0.30 5.58
N LEU A 44 -14.26 -1.07 4.77
CA LEU A 44 -15.58 -0.67 4.26
C LEU A 44 -16.61 -0.52 5.40
N TYR A 45 -16.57 -1.39 6.41
CA TYR A 45 -17.43 -1.30 7.59
C TYR A 45 -17.17 -0.02 8.40
N MET A 46 -15.91 0.36 8.58
CA MET A 46 -15.52 1.58 9.30
C MET A 46 -15.86 2.85 8.54
N LEU A 47 -15.51 2.90 7.24
CA LEU A 47 -15.68 4.10 6.41
C LEU A 47 -17.14 4.31 5.97
N ARG A 48 -17.96 3.26 5.97
CA ARG A 48 -19.36 3.27 5.50
C ARG A 48 -19.52 3.80 4.06
N VAL A 49 -18.48 3.65 3.26
CA VAL A 49 -18.46 4.02 1.84
C VAL A 49 -19.14 2.93 1.03
N LYS A 50 -19.98 3.33 0.07
CA LYS A 50 -20.56 2.44 -0.93
C LYS A 50 -19.75 2.56 -2.22
N LEU A 51 -19.06 1.47 -2.60
CA LEU A 51 -18.36 1.40 -3.87
C LEU A 51 -19.37 1.23 -5.02
N GLU A 52 -19.14 1.94 -6.11
CA GLU A 52 -19.86 1.70 -7.35
C GLU A 52 -19.52 0.32 -7.92
N LEU A 53 -20.53 -0.38 -8.40
CA LEU A 53 -20.35 -1.63 -9.13
C LEU A 53 -20.17 -1.29 -10.61
N PHE A 54 -19.06 -1.70 -11.21
CA PHE A 54 -18.86 -1.57 -12.65
C PHE A 54 -19.92 -2.36 -13.41
N THR A 55 -20.69 -1.65 -14.23
CA THR A 55 -21.72 -2.21 -15.13
C THR A 55 -21.14 -2.54 -16.50
N ASP A 56 -20.20 -1.72 -16.97
CA ASP A 56 -19.41 -1.96 -18.17
C ASP A 56 -18.22 -2.89 -17.85
N LEU A 57 -18.06 -3.94 -18.65
CA LEU A 57 -16.98 -4.92 -18.52
C LEU A 57 -15.62 -4.35 -18.92
N ASP A 58 -15.57 -3.32 -19.76
CA ASP A 58 -14.31 -2.75 -20.24
C ASP A 58 -13.62 -1.85 -19.21
N ILE A 59 -14.39 -1.24 -18.29
CA ILE A 59 -13.87 -0.39 -17.20
C ILE A 59 -12.87 -1.15 -16.29
N PRO A 60 -13.20 -2.34 -15.74
CA PRO A 60 -12.24 -3.10 -14.94
C PRO A 60 -10.93 -3.38 -15.68
N PHE A 61 -10.99 -3.78 -16.96
CA PHE A 61 -9.79 -4.06 -17.75
C PHE A 61 -8.94 -2.81 -17.97
N PHE A 62 -9.57 -1.65 -18.17
CA PHE A 62 -8.88 -0.38 -18.27
C PHE A 62 -8.16 -0.02 -16.98
N VAL A 63 -8.86 -0.11 -15.84
CA VAL A 63 -8.29 0.16 -14.51
C VAL A 63 -7.10 -0.77 -14.24
N GLU A 64 -7.26 -2.08 -14.48
CA GLU A 64 -6.19 -3.06 -14.27
C GLU A 64 -4.94 -2.77 -15.12
N ARG A 65 -5.10 -2.33 -16.37
CA ARG A 65 -3.97 -1.92 -17.23
C ARG A 65 -3.25 -0.69 -16.69
N GLY A 66 -3.99 0.21 -16.02
CA GLY A 66 -3.47 1.41 -15.38
C GLY A 66 -2.69 1.14 -14.08
N ILE A 67 -2.96 0.04 -13.37
CA ILE A 67 -2.29 -0.28 -12.12
C ILE A 67 -0.79 -0.53 -12.36
N LYS A 68 0.06 0.21 -11.65
CA LYS A 68 1.52 0.03 -11.59
C LYS A 68 1.95 -0.20 -10.15
N SER A 69 3.01 -0.98 -9.98
CA SER A 69 3.62 -1.23 -8.67
C SER A 69 4.55 -0.08 -8.27
N GLY A 70 5.23 -0.22 -7.15
CA GLY A 70 6.24 0.72 -6.68
C GLY A 70 7.36 0.94 -7.70
N ILE A 71 7.87 2.17 -7.74
CA ILE A 71 8.98 2.56 -8.61
C ILE A 71 10.29 2.03 -8.00
N SER A 72 11.06 1.29 -8.81
CA SER A 72 12.42 0.87 -8.46
C SER A 72 13.37 1.33 -9.55
N MET A 73 14.29 2.22 -9.21
CA MET A 73 15.19 2.85 -10.16
C MET A 73 16.61 2.89 -9.60
N ILE A 74 17.58 2.56 -10.46
CA ILE A 74 19.01 2.74 -10.19
C ILE A 74 19.52 3.83 -11.13
N PRO A 75 19.57 5.10 -10.72
CA PRO A 75 20.03 6.20 -11.58
C PRO A 75 21.54 6.12 -11.84
N HIS A 76 22.30 5.56 -10.90
CA HIS A 76 23.74 5.37 -11.02
C HIS A 76 24.13 3.97 -10.54
N ARG A 77 24.77 3.17 -11.40
CA ARG A 77 25.01 1.73 -11.16
C ARG A 77 25.81 1.43 -9.88
N PHE A 78 26.77 2.29 -9.51
CA PHE A 78 27.61 2.08 -8.33
C PHE A 78 28.04 3.39 -7.70
N SER A 79 27.82 3.57 -6.41
CA SER A 79 28.22 4.77 -5.69
C SER A 79 28.82 4.37 -4.35
N SER A 80 30.09 4.68 -4.13
CA SER A 80 30.74 4.54 -2.82
C SER A 80 30.75 5.88 -2.10
N ALA A 81 30.51 5.87 -0.79
CA ALA A 81 30.77 7.02 0.07
C ALA A 81 32.29 7.19 0.28
N ASN A 82 32.74 8.42 0.49
CA ASN A 82 34.09 8.78 0.91
C ASN A 82 33.96 9.88 1.96
N ASN A 83 33.86 9.54 3.23
CA ASN A 83 33.74 10.54 4.28
C ASN A 83 34.56 10.13 5.50
N LYS A 84 34.95 11.13 6.31
CA LYS A 84 35.84 10.99 7.46
C LYS A 84 35.40 10.02 8.56
N TYR A 85 34.17 9.50 8.49
CA TYR A 85 33.63 8.54 9.46
C TYR A 85 33.84 7.09 9.02
N LEU A 86 34.43 6.84 7.85
CA LEU A 86 34.71 5.50 7.31
C LEU A 86 36.19 5.17 7.46
N ASP A 87 36.49 3.91 7.80
CA ASP A 87 37.88 3.41 7.92
C ASP A 87 38.64 3.46 6.58
N SER A 88 37.92 3.43 5.45
CA SER A 88 38.46 3.49 4.10
C SER A 88 38.55 4.92 3.53
N TYR A 89 38.44 5.94 4.39
CA TYR A 89 38.48 7.34 3.98
C TYR A 89 39.82 7.69 3.31
N ASP A 90 39.74 8.38 2.17
CA ASP A 90 40.89 8.86 1.41
C ASP A 90 40.82 10.38 1.31
N GLU A 91 41.75 11.06 1.98
CA GLU A 91 41.86 12.53 2.00
C GLU A 91 42.13 13.12 0.61
N ASN A 92 42.67 12.33 -0.33
CA ASN A 92 42.94 12.78 -1.70
C ASN A 92 41.69 12.78 -2.59
N LYS A 93 40.56 12.23 -2.11
CA LYS A 93 39.30 12.14 -2.86
C LYS A 93 38.27 13.11 -2.27
N PRO A 94 37.33 13.62 -3.09
CA PRO A 94 36.29 14.51 -2.59
C PRO A 94 35.40 13.81 -1.56
N SER A 95 34.96 14.58 -0.56
CA SER A 95 34.01 14.10 0.44
C SER A 95 32.66 13.78 -0.19
N LYS A 96 32.17 12.56 0.04
CA LYS A 96 30.93 12.02 -0.52
C LYS A 96 30.15 11.25 0.53
N TYR A 97 28.89 11.62 0.66
CA TYR A 97 27.93 11.02 1.59
C TYR A 97 26.81 10.33 0.81
N ILE A 98 26.24 9.28 1.38
CA ILE A 98 25.06 8.59 0.86
C ILE A 98 23.95 8.77 1.90
N LEU A 99 22.79 9.23 1.44
CA LEU A 99 21.61 9.41 2.27
C LEU A 99 20.61 8.28 1.97
N TYR A 100 20.09 7.66 3.01
CA TYR A 100 19.00 6.70 2.93
C TYR A 100 17.76 7.33 3.56
N LEU A 101 16.70 7.49 2.76
CA LEU A 101 15.40 7.99 3.21
C LEU A 101 14.36 6.89 2.99
N ASP A 102 13.53 6.67 3.99
CA ASP A 102 12.43 5.70 3.95
C ASP A 102 11.16 6.35 4.49
N VAL A 103 10.05 6.18 3.78
CA VAL A 103 8.77 6.76 4.15
C VAL A 103 7.99 5.75 4.99
N ASN A 104 7.81 6.07 6.27
CA ASN A 104 7.02 5.24 7.19
C ASN A 104 5.57 5.08 6.67
N ASN A 105 5.19 3.84 6.36
CA ASN A 105 3.83 3.49 5.92
C ASN A 105 3.35 4.31 4.70
N LEU A 106 4.16 4.35 3.64
CA LEU A 106 3.86 5.07 2.40
C LEU A 106 2.43 4.82 1.89
N TYR A 107 2.03 3.55 1.74
CA TYR A 107 0.68 3.22 1.24
C TYR A 107 -0.43 3.65 2.20
N GLY A 108 -0.24 3.50 3.52
CA GLY A 108 -1.24 3.96 4.49
C GLY A 108 -1.42 5.48 4.48
N TRP A 109 -0.35 6.23 4.25
CA TRP A 109 -0.42 7.67 4.06
C TRP A 109 -1.19 8.03 2.77
N VAL A 110 -0.89 7.39 1.65
CA VAL A 110 -1.64 7.59 0.38
C VAL A 110 -3.11 7.22 0.54
N MET A 111 -3.41 6.10 1.20
CA MET A 111 -4.78 5.63 1.47
C MET A 111 -5.56 6.53 2.45
N SER A 112 -4.91 7.49 3.11
CA SER A 112 -5.57 8.48 3.95
C SER A 112 -6.08 9.70 3.17
N HIS A 113 -5.75 9.80 1.88
CA HIS A 113 -6.22 10.84 0.97
C HIS A 113 -7.49 10.36 0.23
N PRO A 114 -8.26 11.27 -0.39
CA PRO A 114 -9.42 10.91 -1.19
C PRO A 114 -9.06 9.88 -2.28
N LEU A 115 -9.86 8.82 -2.38
CA LEU A 115 -9.73 7.77 -3.39
C LEU A 115 -11.02 7.70 -4.23
N PRO A 116 -10.94 7.32 -5.52
CA PRO A 116 -12.11 7.18 -6.36
C PRO A 116 -13.00 6.03 -5.86
N THR A 117 -14.30 6.31 -5.72
CA THR A 117 -15.29 5.35 -5.18
C THR A 117 -16.50 5.13 -6.09
N HIS A 118 -16.83 6.14 -6.91
CA HIS A 118 -17.96 6.18 -7.83
C HIS A 118 -17.77 7.28 -8.89
N GLY A 119 -18.68 7.35 -9.87
CA GLY A 119 -18.69 8.33 -10.97
C GLY A 119 -17.81 7.92 -12.14
N PHE A 120 -17.64 6.61 -12.38
CA PHE A 120 -16.76 6.13 -13.44
C PHE A 120 -17.44 6.21 -14.81
N GLU A 121 -16.96 7.09 -15.67
CA GLU A 121 -17.49 7.29 -17.02
C GLU A 121 -16.37 7.38 -18.06
N TRP A 122 -16.66 6.93 -19.28
CA TRP A 122 -15.77 7.12 -20.42
C TRP A 122 -15.84 8.54 -20.93
N ILE A 123 -14.69 9.15 -21.13
CA ILE A 123 -14.58 10.52 -21.65
C ILE A 123 -14.47 10.44 -23.17
N THR A 124 -15.29 11.21 -23.89
CA THR A 124 -15.30 11.24 -25.36
C THR A 124 -14.25 12.16 -25.96
N GLU A 125 -13.82 13.19 -25.22
CA GLU A 125 -12.83 14.17 -25.67
C GLU A 125 -11.47 13.89 -25.02
N PRO A 126 -10.36 14.03 -25.77
CA PRO A 126 -9.03 13.91 -25.20
C PRO A 126 -8.77 15.05 -24.22
N ILE A 127 -8.45 14.72 -22.97
CA ILE A 127 -8.06 15.67 -21.93
C ILE A 127 -6.55 15.71 -21.83
N ASP A 128 -5.97 16.91 -21.74
CA ASP A 128 -4.59 17.07 -21.29
C ASP A 128 -4.54 16.99 -19.76
N PHE A 129 -3.97 15.90 -19.25
CA PHE A 129 -3.82 15.67 -17.81
C PHE A 129 -2.96 16.73 -17.12
N MET A 130 -2.13 17.47 -17.87
CA MET A 130 -1.27 18.53 -17.34
C MET A 130 -2.02 19.86 -17.11
N GLU A 131 -3.25 20.00 -17.63
CA GLU A 131 -4.08 21.21 -17.50
C GLU A 131 -5.18 21.08 -16.44
N ILE A 132 -5.34 19.92 -15.80
CA ILE A 132 -6.33 19.70 -14.75
C ILE A 132 -5.84 20.38 -13.46
N SER A 133 -6.63 21.32 -12.92
CA SER A 133 -6.33 21.99 -11.65
C SER A 133 -6.34 21.01 -10.47
N ASP A 134 -5.36 21.07 -9.57
CA ASP A 134 -5.28 20.24 -8.36
C ASP A 134 -6.54 20.35 -7.46
N GLU A 135 -7.33 21.41 -7.61
CA GLU A 135 -8.58 21.65 -6.88
C GLU A 135 -9.75 20.76 -7.33
N SER A 136 -9.67 20.06 -8.46
CA SER A 136 -10.74 19.17 -8.92
C SER A 136 -10.76 17.80 -8.21
N LEU A 137 -9.85 17.58 -7.26
CA LEU A 137 -9.69 16.33 -6.51
C LEU A 137 -10.38 16.34 -5.14
N THR A 138 -11.12 17.40 -4.80
CA THR A 138 -11.93 17.53 -3.56
C THR A 138 -13.42 17.38 -3.80
#